data_AF-A0A763XJE5-F1
#
_entry.id   AF-A0A763XJE5-F1
#
_cell.length_a   1.000
_cell.length_b   1.000
_cell.length_c   1.000
_cell.angle_alpha   90.00
_cell.angle_beta   90.00
_cell.angle_gamma   90.00
#
_symmetry.space_group_name_H-M   'P 1'
#
loop_
_entity.id
_entity.type
_entity.pdbx_description
1 polymer ?
#
loop_
_entity_poly.entity_id
_entity_poly.type
_entity_poly.pdbx_seq_one_letter_code
_entity_poly.pdbx_strand_id
1 'polypeptide(L)'
;MTKQNNHEGRYLPEGMEIYANCPFFIIVALWCLHRNTWVNRNDIARAFKLSDRKASFQLSYLMNKKHIIDSEIRKTRSEGSLTTCYEVRIINVRLPQSSSQKYRSFVRIAGNRRHQVGNASNEERALLRELWPVKSRKVKT
;
A
#
# COMPACT_ATOMS: atom_id res chain seq x y z
N MET A 1 23.27 6.88 -7.90
CA MET A 1 22.35 6.59 -6.77
C MET A 1 21.26 7.65 -6.75
N THR A 2 20.12 7.41 -7.40
CA THR A 2 18.99 8.36 -7.38
C THR A 2 18.23 8.19 -6.07
N LYS A 3 18.43 9.11 -5.13
CA LYS A 3 17.49 9.34 -4.03
C LYS A 3 16.16 9.74 -4.68
N GLN A 4 15.25 8.79 -4.85
CA GLN A 4 13.88 9.11 -5.22
C GLN A 4 13.27 9.93 -4.09
N ASN A 5 13.20 11.25 -4.30
CA ASN A 5 12.55 12.18 -3.41
C ASN A 5 11.04 11.96 -3.54
N ASN A 6 10.51 10.87 -2.96
CA ASN A 6 9.08 10.53 -3.03
C ASN A 6 8.18 11.58 -2.32
N HIS A 7 8.74 12.65 -1.76
CA HIS A 7 8.06 13.66 -0.95
C HIS A 7 7.55 14.85 -1.75
N GLU A 8 7.93 15.02 -3.02
CA GLU A 8 7.43 16.14 -3.83
C GLU A 8 6.00 15.87 -4.34
N GLY A 9 5.06 16.73 -3.96
CA GLY A 9 3.75 16.85 -4.61
C GLY A 9 2.60 15.99 -4.07
N ARG A 10 2.54 15.71 -2.75
CA ARG A 10 1.39 15.00 -2.16
C ARG A 10 0.35 16.02 -1.65
N TYR A 11 -0.89 15.89 -2.10
CA TYR A 11 -2.00 16.66 -1.56
C TYR A 11 -2.39 16.13 -0.18
N LEU A 12 -2.49 17.03 0.80
CA LEU A 12 -3.00 16.73 2.13
C LEU A 12 -4.36 17.42 2.30
N PRO A 13 -5.38 16.73 2.83
CA PRO A 13 -6.61 17.37 3.28
C PRO A 13 -6.33 18.38 4.41
N GLU A 14 -7.22 19.35 4.55
CA GLU A 14 -7.16 20.36 5.61
C GLU A 14 -7.05 19.72 7.00
N GLY A 15 -6.20 20.28 7.85
CA GLY A 15 -5.94 19.80 9.21
C GLY A 15 -4.95 18.63 9.30
N MET A 16 -4.50 18.09 8.16
CA MET A 16 -3.51 17.02 8.12
C MET A 16 -2.07 17.53 7.95
N GLU A 17 -1.88 18.83 7.73
CA GLU A 17 -0.58 19.47 7.53
C GLU A 17 0.34 19.31 8.75
N ILE A 18 -0.23 19.29 9.96
CA ILE A 18 0.50 19.06 11.21
C ILE A 18 1.21 17.70 11.24
N TYR A 19 0.75 16.74 10.43
CA TYR A 19 1.32 15.39 10.32
C TYR A 19 2.17 15.21 9.06
N ALA A 20 2.53 16.28 8.34
CA ALA A 20 3.26 16.19 7.07
C ALA A 20 4.60 15.44 7.16
N ASN A 21 5.22 15.41 8.36
CA ASN A 21 6.46 14.70 8.65
C ASN A 21 6.26 13.19 8.90
N CYS A 22 5.02 12.73 9.07
CA CYS A 22 4.71 11.31 9.28
C CYS A 22 4.72 10.54 7.95
N PRO A 23 4.92 9.21 7.99
CA PRO A 23 4.65 8.35 6.84
C PRO A 23 3.22 8.54 6.32
N PHE A 24 3.07 8.57 5.00
CA PHE A 24 1.79 8.92 4.37
C PHE A 24 0.61 8.02 4.80
N PHE A 25 0.84 6.72 4.99
CA PHE A 25 -0.22 5.81 5.45
C PHE A 25 -0.71 6.14 6.87
N ILE A 26 0.13 6.74 7.72
CA ILE A 26 -0.27 7.22 9.05
C ILE A 26 -1.16 8.44 8.90
N ILE A 27 -0.82 9.37 8.00
CA ILE A 27 -1.66 10.55 7.72
C ILE A 27 -3.04 10.11 7.20
N VAL A 28 -3.10 9.14 6.29
CA VAL A 28 -4.36 8.57 5.82
C VAL A 28 -5.14 7.91 6.98
N ALA A 29 -4.47 7.18 7.86
CA ALA A 29 -5.10 6.56 9.02
C ALA A 29 -5.70 7.60 9.99
N LEU A 30 -4.96 8.69 10.26
CA LEU A 30 -5.41 9.80 11.11
C LEU A 30 -6.61 10.52 10.50
N TRP A 31 -6.61 10.73 9.18
CA TRP A 31 -7.77 11.28 8.49
C TRP A 31 -9.00 10.37 8.59
N CYS A 32 -8.83 9.06 8.38
CA CYS A 32 -9.92 8.09 8.58
C CYS A 32 -10.44 8.08 10.02
N LEU A 33 -9.54 8.20 11.00
CA LEU A 33 -9.89 8.29 12.43
C LEU A 33 -10.71 9.54 12.71
N HIS A 34 -10.29 10.70 12.20
CA HIS A 34 -11.01 11.97 12.36
C HIS A 34 -12.42 11.91 11.75
N ARG A 35 -12.57 11.26 10.60
CA ARG A 35 -13.90 11.06 9.99
C ARG A 35 -14.81 10.14 10.79
N ASN A 36 -14.25 9.18 11.53
CA ASN A 36 -15.00 8.19 12.31
C ASN A 36 -16.09 7.44 11.51
N THR A 37 -15.87 7.23 10.20
CA THR A 37 -16.79 6.51 9.31
C THR A 37 -16.10 5.33 8.63
N TRP A 38 -16.89 4.49 7.97
CA TRP A 38 -16.37 3.55 6.99
C TRP A 38 -15.79 4.29 5.80
N VAL A 39 -14.60 3.88 5.37
CA VAL A 39 -13.86 4.49 4.27
C VAL A 39 -13.45 3.39 3.29
N ASN A 40 -13.72 3.61 2.00
CA ASN A 40 -13.25 2.73 0.93
C ASN A 40 -12.10 3.36 0.13
N ARG A 41 -11.63 2.63 -0.87
CA ARG A 41 -10.60 3.08 -1.83
C ARG A 41 -10.93 4.44 -2.47
N ASN A 42 -12.18 4.63 -2.91
CA ASN A 42 -12.59 5.83 -3.65
C ASN A 42 -12.60 7.07 -2.76
N ASP A 43 -12.92 6.91 -1.48
CA ASP A 43 -12.88 7.99 -0.50
C ASP A 43 -11.44 8.46 -0.27
N ILE A 44 -10.50 7.52 -0.14
CA ILE A 44 -9.06 7.83 -0.02
C ILE A 44 -8.55 8.49 -1.32
N ALA A 45 -8.93 7.97 -2.48
CA ALA A 45 -8.52 8.52 -3.78
C ALA A 45 -8.97 9.99 -3.92
N ARG A 46 -10.24 10.27 -3.59
CA ARG A 46 -10.82 11.61 -3.66
C ARG A 46 -10.19 12.58 -2.66
N ALA A 47 -10.08 12.18 -1.40
CA ALA A 47 -9.57 13.06 -0.35
C ALA A 47 -8.09 13.43 -0.55
N PHE A 48 -7.26 12.48 -0.97
CA PHE A 48 -5.81 12.67 -1.12
C PHE A 48 -5.36 12.90 -2.56
N LYS A 49 -6.29 13.06 -3.50
CA LYS A 49 -6.03 13.21 -4.96
C LYS A 49 -5.06 12.13 -5.48
N LEU A 50 -5.31 10.88 -5.08
CA LEU A 50 -4.50 9.73 -5.48
C LEU A 50 -5.14 9.00 -6.65
N SER A 51 -4.32 8.31 -7.44
CA SER A 51 -4.85 7.29 -8.35
C SER A 51 -5.45 6.12 -7.56
N ASP A 52 -6.44 5.46 -8.14
CA ASP A 52 -7.09 4.27 -7.57
C ASP A 52 -6.08 3.22 -7.09
N ARG A 53 -5.01 3.00 -7.85
CA ARG A 53 -3.94 2.05 -7.48
C ARG A 53 -3.22 2.47 -6.20
N LYS A 54 -2.88 3.76 -6.06
CA LYS A 54 -2.23 4.29 -4.85
C LYS A 54 -3.18 4.24 -3.66
N ALA A 55 -4.46 4.56 -3.87
CA ALA A 55 -5.47 4.49 -2.83
C ALA A 55 -5.70 3.04 -2.34
N SER A 56 -5.78 2.07 -3.26
CA SER A 56 -5.85 0.64 -2.92
C SER A 56 -4.63 0.20 -2.11
N PHE A 57 -3.44 0.68 -2.48
CA PHE A 57 -2.23 0.39 -1.73
C PHE A 57 -2.30 0.96 -0.31
N GLN A 58 -2.77 2.21 -0.13
CA GLN A 58 -2.97 2.77 1.21
C GLN A 58 -3.98 1.97 2.02
N LEU A 59 -5.13 1.62 1.43
CA LEU A 59 -6.16 0.81 2.08
C LEU A 59 -5.57 -0.52 2.58
N SER A 60 -4.76 -1.20 1.77
CA SER A 60 -4.04 -2.40 2.19
C SER A 60 -3.08 -2.16 3.35
N TYR A 61 -2.42 -1.01 3.42
CA TYR A 61 -1.57 -0.68 4.58
C TYR A 61 -2.38 -0.50 5.85
N LEU A 62 -3.52 0.21 5.77
CA LEU A 62 -4.42 0.39 6.91
C LEU A 62 -4.89 -0.95 7.47
N MET A 63 -5.25 -1.88 6.59
CA MET A 63 -5.71 -3.21 6.99
C MET A 63 -4.61 -4.09 7.60
N ASN A 64 -3.37 -4.01 7.10
CA ASN A 64 -2.30 -4.93 7.48
C ASN A 64 -1.40 -4.42 8.63
N LYS A 65 -1.40 -3.13 8.94
CA LYS A 65 -0.48 -2.52 9.94
C LYS A 65 -1.07 -2.52 11.36
N LYS A 66 -1.51 -3.69 11.82
CA LYS A 66 -2.22 -3.88 13.12
C LYS A 66 -1.44 -3.45 14.38
N HIS A 67 -0.11 -3.42 14.31
CA HIS A 67 0.72 -2.95 15.43
C HIS A 67 0.63 -1.42 15.64
N ILE A 68 0.36 -0.66 14.58
CA ILE A 68 0.22 0.81 14.64
C ILE A 68 -1.26 1.20 14.62
N ILE A 69 -2.04 0.51 13.80
CA ILE A 69 -3.40 0.91 13.45
C ILE A 69 -4.38 -0.13 13.96
N ASP A 70 -5.29 0.31 14.82
CA ASP A 70 -6.46 -0.48 15.19
C ASP A 70 -7.63 -0.17 14.26
N SER A 71 -8.19 -1.20 13.65
CA SER A 71 -9.19 -1.03 12.59
C SER A 71 -10.17 -2.19 12.47
N GLU A 72 -11.42 -1.84 12.22
CA GLU A 72 -12.46 -2.74 11.74
C GLU A 72 -12.44 -2.81 10.22
N ILE A 73 -12.70 -3.99 9.67
CA ILE A 73 -12.69 -4.22 8.23
C ILE A 73 -13.97 -4.95 7.88
N ARG A 74 -14.65 -4.50 6.84
CA ARG A 74 -15.79 -5.21 6.25
C ARG A 74 -15.67 -5.29 4.74
N LYS A 75 -16.40 -6.23 4.16
CA LYS A 75 -16.53 -6.40 2.73
C LYS A 75 -17.97 -6.10 2.34
N THR A 76 -18.17 -5.00 1.61
CA THR A 76 -19.48 -4.49 1.23
C THR A 76 -19.62 -4.52 -0.30
N ARG A 77 -20.83 -4.72 -0.80
CA ARG A 77 -21.15 -4.45 -2.21
C ARG A 77 -21.61 -3.00 -2.32
N SER A 78 -20.91 -2.18 -3.09
CA SER A 78 -21.45 -0.86 -3.45
C SER A 78 -22.74 -1.04 -4.25
N GLU A 79 -23.72 -0.18 -4.02
CA GLU A 79 -24.94 -0.12 -4.84
C GLU A 79 -24.57 -0.03 -6.33
N GLY A 80 -25.09 -0.95 -7.13
CA GLY A 80 -24.82 -1.04 -8.57
C GLY A 80 -23.50 -1.73 -8.96
N SER A 81 -22.65 -2.11 -8.01
CA SER A 81 -21.41 -2.86 -8.30
C SER A 81 -21.64 -4.37 -8.17
N LEU A 82 -21.30 -5.10 -9.24
CA LEU A 82 -21.20 -6.57 -9.20
C LEU A 82 -20.04 -7.07 -8.33
N THR A 83 -19.13 -6.17 -7.95
CA THR A 83 -17.92 -6.50 -7.19
C THR A 83 -18.00 -5.99 -5.76
N THR A 84 -17.44 -6.78 -4.86
CA THR A 84 -17.32 -6.44 -3.44
C THR A 84 -16.08 -5.56 -3.22
N CYS A 85 -16.23 -4.55 -2.38
CA CYS A 85 -15.17 -3.63 -1.97
C CYS A 85 -14.87 -3.78 -0.49
N TYR A 86 -13.61 -3.55 -0.13
CA TYR A 86 -13.23 -3.45 1.28
C TYR A 86 -13.49 -2.03 1.78
N GLU A 87 -14.05 -1.98 2.97
CA GLU A 87 -14.21 -0.77 3.76
C GLU A 87 -13.47 -0.95 5.08
N VAL A 88 -12.83 0.11 5.53
CA VAL A 88 -12.11 0.15 6.79
C VAL A 88 -12.66 1.27 7.66
N ARG A 89 -12.81 1.01 8.95
CA ARG A 89 -13.03 2.02 9.97
C ARG A 89 -11.86 1.99 10.94
N ILE A 90 -11.21 3.13 11.13
CA ILE A 90 -10.07 3.24 12.05
C ILE A 90 -10.59 3.60 13.43
N ILE A 91 -10.25 2.78 14.43
CA ILE A 91 -10.63 2.99 15.83
C ILE A 91 -9.54 3.78 16.55
N ASN A 92 -8.27 3.47 16.29
CA ASN A 92 -7.15 4.11 16.96
C ASN A 92 -5.88 4.06 16.10
N VAL A 93 -5.01 5.06 16.27
CA VAL A 93 -3.69 5.12 15.64
C VAL A 93 -2.65 5.38 16.71
N ARG A 94 -1.78 4.39 16.96
CA ARG A 94 -0.65 4.51 17.86
C ARG A 94 0.49 5.23 17.16
N LEU A 95 0.60 6.54 17.38
CA LEU A 95 1.74 7.31 16.92
C LEU A 95 2.98 6.94 17.77
N PRO A 96 4.10 6.54 17.15
CA PRO A 96 5.35 6.41 17.89
C PRO A 96 5.70 7.81 18.41
N GLN A 97 5.81 7.95 19.73
CA GLN A 97 6.19 9.22 20.34
C GLN A 97 7.53 9.68 19.74
N SER A 98 7.61 10.98 19.48
CA SER A 98 8.66 11.67 18.74
C SER A 98 10.05 11.48 19.34
N SER A 99 10.69 10.35 19.06
CA SER A 99 12.11 10.16 19.32
C SER A 99 12.80 9.75 18.02
N SER A 100 12.81 10.63 17.02
CA SER A 100 13.79 10.61 15.90
C SER A 100 14.07 9.24 15.26
N GLN A 101 13.11 8.32 15.35
CA GLN A 101 13.31 6.95 14.92
C GLN A 101 12.87 6.97 13.48
N LYS A 102 13.84 7.34 12.64
CA LYS A 102 13.80 7.19 11.19
C LYS A 102 13.07 5.88 10.94
N TYR A 103 11.82 5.96 10.51
CA TYR A 103 11.03 4.80 10.11
C TYR A 103 11.93 4.11 9.12
N ARG A 104 12.60 3.02 9.54
CA ARG A 104 13.65 2.41 8.73
C ARG A 104 12.96 2.14 7.42
N SER A 105 13.35 2.88 6.38
CA SER A 105 12.82 2.72 5.05
C SER A 105 12.99 1.24 4.81
N PHE A 106 11.87 0.49 4.81
CA PHE A 106 11.90 -0.96 4.77
C PHE A 106 12.88 -1.28 3.65
N VAL A 107 14.04 -1.84 4.02
CA VAL A 107 15.02 -2.26 3.03
C VAL A 107 14.20 -3.22 2.19
N ARG A 108 13.93 -2.83 0.95
CA ARG A 108 13.40 -3.78 -0.01
C ARG A 108 14.44 -4.88 0.03
N ILE A 109 14.13 -6.00 0.68
CA ILE A 109 14.83 -7.23 0.41
C ILE A 109 14.50 -7.42 -1.07
N ALA A 110 15.43 -6.98 -1.92
CA ALA A 110 15.35 -7.14 -3.36
C ALA A 110 15.60 -8.62 -3.65
N GLY A 111 14.78 -9.48 -3.05
CA GLY A 111 14.56 -10.83 -3.51
C GLY A 111 13.62 -10.69 -4.68
N ASN A 112 14.11 -11.04 -5.86
CA ASN A 112 13.38 -11.14 -7.10
C ASN A 112 12.22 -12.15 -6.94
N ARG A 113 11.14 -11.79 -6.23
CA ARG A 113 9.90 -12.56 -6.19
C ARG A 113 9.20 -12.32 -7.52
N ARG A 114 9.72 -13.00 -8.55
CA ARG A 114 8.95 -13.27 -9.76
C ARG A 114 7.65 -13.85 -9.28
N HIS A 115 6.55 -13.20 -9.65
CA HIS A 115 5.21 -13.68 -9.37
C HIS A 115 5.12 -15.14 -9.86
N GLN A 116 5.22 -16.10 -8.93
CA GLN A 116 4.89 -17.49 -9.22
C GLN A 116 3.38 -17.51 -9.40
N VAL A 117 2.96 -17.41 -10.66
CA VAL A 117 1.58 -17.62 -11.07
C VAL A 117 1.54 -18.97 -11.79
N GLY A 118 0.67 -19.87 -11.33
CA GLY A 118 0.45 -21.19 -11.92
C GLY A 118 0.88 -22.36 -11.02
N ASN A 119 0.06 -23.42 -11.05
CA ASN A 119 0.26 -24.67 -10.31
C ASN A 119 1.26 -25.64 -10.99
N ALA A 120 1.96 -25.21 -12.04
CA ALA A 120 2.86 -26.07 -12.80
C ALA A 120 3.96 -26.66 -11.89
N SER A 121 4.20 -27.96 -12.02
CA SER A 121 5.23 -28.70 -11.31
C SER A 121 6.63 -28.23 -11.73
N ASN A 122 7.66 -28.66 -10.99
CA ASN A 122 9.03 -28.26 -11.30
C ASN A 122 9.50 -28.80 -12.66
N GLU A 123 9.01 -29.96 -13.05
CA GLU A 123 9.33 -30.65 -14.31
C GLU A 123 8.72 -29.93 -15.51
N GLU A 124 7.43 -29.58 -15.44
CA GLU A 124 6.73 -28.82 -16.48
C GLU A 124 7.40 -27.45 -16.73
N ARG A 125 7.91 -26.82 -15.67
CA ARG A 125 8.65 -25.56 -15.76
C ARG A 125 10.02 -25.73 -16.40
N ALA A 126 10.70 -26.85 -16.18
CA ALA A 126 11.98 -27.14 -16.81
C ALA A 126 11.78 -27.33 -18.33
N LEU A 127 10.78 -28.13 -18.71
CA LEU A 127 10.40 -28.33 -20.11
C LEU A 127 10.05 -27.01 -20.80
N LEU A 128 9.27 -26.15 -20.16
CA LEU A 128 8.91 -24.83 -20.69
C LEU A 128 10.13 -23.93 -20.95
N ARG A 129 11.18 -24.01 -20.11
CA ARG A 129 12.41 -23.24 -20.31
C ARG A 129 13.25 -23.76 -21.47
N GLU A 130 13.18 -25.06 -21.72
CA GLU A 130 13.84 -25.72 -22.85
C GLU A 130 13.12 -25.38 -24.16
N LEU A 131 11.79 -25.44 -24.17
CA LEU A 131 10.97 -25.08 -25.33
C LEU A 131 11.00 -23.57 -25.63
N TRP A 132 11.13 -22.71 -24.61
CA TRP A 132 11.12 -21.26 -24.77
C TRP A 132 12.27 -20.58 -24.00
N PRO A 133 13.51 -20.64 -24.51
CA PRO A 133 14.65 -20.05 -23.85
C PRO A 133 14.54 -18.52 -23.79
N VAL A 134 14.36 -17.97 -22.59
CA VAL A 134 14.30 -16.53 -22.37
C VAL A 134 15.70 -15.94 -22.54
N LYS A 135 15.87 -15.01 -23.48
CA LYS A 135 17.15 -14.33 -23.74
C LYS A 135 17.62 -13.57 -22.50
N SER A 136 18.69 -14.05 -21.86
CA SER A 136 19.33 -13.38 -20.73
C SER A 136 19.86 -12.01 -21.15
N ARG A 137 19.28 -10.92 -20.63
CA ARG A 137 19.88 -9.59 -20.76
C ARG A 137 21.22 -9.59 -20.01
N LYS A 138 22.33 -9.51 -20.74
CA LYS A 138 23.65 -9.25 -20.15
C LYS A 138 23.60 -7.90 -19.43
N VAL A 139 23.78 -7.93 -18.11
CA VAL A 139 24.06 -6.71 -17.34
C VAL A 139 25.50 -6.32 -17.67
N LYS A 140 25.69 -5.18 -18.33
CA LYS A 140 27.03 -4.59 -18.50
C LYS A 140 27.50 -4.12 -17.12
N THR A 141 28.65 -4.65 -16.71
CA THR A 141 29.43 -4.21 -15.54
C THR A 141 29.95 -2.80 -15.74
#